data_AF-A0A0Q9I8W8-F1
#
_entry.id   AF-A0A0Q9I8W8-F1
#
_cell.length_a   1.000
_cell.length_b   1.000
_cell.length_c   1.000
_cell.angle_alpha   90.00
_cell.angle_beta   90.00
_cell.angle_gamma   90.00
#
_symmetry.space_group_name_H-M   'P 1'
#
loop_
_entity.id
_entity.type
_entity.pdbx_description
1 polymer ?
#
loop_
_entity_poly.entity_id
_entity_poly.type
_entity_poly.pdbx_seq_one_letter_code
_entity_poly.pdbx_strand_id
1 'polypeptide(L)'
;MPHRLPRVARNVLLHGRYAHVGGRSLKQRGQKLSEIAAAYSLGELLEEPGIGLTRAREIEAWLNLQGLGLRPAVPIAMTASAPANLGG
;
A
#
# COMPACT_ATOMS: atom_id res chain seq x y z
N MET A 1 -5.87 7.29 21.46
CA MET A 1 -4.40 7.16 21.36
C MET A 1 -3.99 7.63 19.97
N PRO A 2 -3.04 8.56 19.78
CA PRO A 2 -2.54 8.83 18.44
C PRO A 2 -1.77 7.58 18.00
N HIS A 3 -2.37 6.77 17.13
CA HIS A 3 -1.76 5.53 16.66
C HIS A 3 -0.57 5.86 15.78
N ARG A 4 0.59 6.04 16.40
CA ARG A 4 1.84 6.31 15.71
C ARG A 4 2.24 5.06 14.94
N LEU A 5 2.45 5.21 13.63
CA LEU A 5 2.90 4.11 12.78
C LEU A 5 4.19 3.46 13.36
N PRO A 6 4.23 2.13 13.52
CA PRO A 6 5.40 1.40 14.01
C PRO A 6 6.67 1.75 13.24
N ARG A 7 7.83 1.76 13.91
CA ARG A 7 9.11 2.12 13.27
C ARG A 7 9.45 1.22 12.07
N VAL A 8 9.19 -0.08 12.19
CA VAL A 8 9.43 -1.05 11.11
C VAL A 8 8.54 -0.73 9.91
N ALA A 9 7.24 -0.53 10.12
CA ALA A 9 6.29 -0.15 9.08
C ALA A 9 6.71 1.15 8.38
N ARG A 10 7.13 2.17 9.15
CA ARG A 10 7.63 3.42 8.58
C ARG A 10 8.88 3.21 7.73
N ASN A 11 9.83 2.40 8.19
CA ASN A 11 11.02 2.08 7.42
C ASN A 11 10.67 1.38 6.10
N VAL A 12 9.73 0.44 6.14
CA VAL A 12 9.24 -0.23 4.93
C VAL A 12 8.59 0.77 3.98
N LEU A 13 7.69 1.64 4.43
CA LEU A 13 7.08 2.64 3.54
C LEU A 13 8.09 3.61 2.92
N LEU A 14 9.15 3.98 3.66
CA LEU A 14 10.17 4.92 3.16
C LEU A 14 11.11 4.32 2.09
N HIS A 15 11.26 3.00 2.07
CA HIS A 15 12.27 2.31 1.25
C HIS A 15 11.71 1.18 0.36
N GLY A 16 10.47 0.76 0.59
CA GLY A 16 9.83 -0.37 -0.06
C GLY A 16 9.31 -0.04 -1.46
N ARG A 17 8.57 -0.99 -2.03
CA ARG A 17 8.09 -0.97 -3.43
C ARG A 17 7.46 0.38 -3.84
N TYR A 18 6.61 0.97 -3.00
CA TYR A 18 5.88 2.19 -3.31
C TYR A 18 6.51 3.49 -2.79
N ALA A 19 7.75 3.45 -2.29
CA ALA A 19 8.45 4.64 -1.77
C ALA A 19 8.53 5.79 -2.79
N HIS A 20 8.59 5.48 -4.09
CA HIS A 20 8.64 6.47 -5.16
C HIS A 20 7.36 7.32 -5.26
N VAL A 21 6.20 6.82 -4.81
CA VAL A 21 4.92 7.57 -4.75
C VAL A 21 5.08 8.81 -3.87
N GLY A 22 5.85 8.70 -2.79
CA GLY A 22 6.14 9.82 -1.89
C GLY A 22 7.23 10.77 -2.39
N GLY A 23 7.82 10.54 -3.57
CA GLY A 23 8.86 11.39 -4.16
C GLY A 23 10.29 10.84 -4.08
N ARG A 24 11.25 11.67 -4.48
CA ARG A 24 12.65 11.25 -4.72
C ARG A 24 13.51 11.27 -3.46
N SER A 25 13.13 12.04 -2.44
CA SER A 25 13.89 12.18 -1.18
C SER A 25 13.17 11.55 0.02
N LEU A 26 13.93 11.11 1.03
CA LEU A 26 13.37 10.59 2.28
C LEU A 26 12.45 11.60 3.00
N LYS A 27 12.76 12.90 2.91
CA LYS A 27 11.94 13.97 3.49
C LYS A 27 10.55 14.02 2.85
N GLN A 28 10.49 13.98 1.51
CA GLN A 28 9.21 13.99 0.78
C GLN A 28 8.40 12.73 1.10
N ARG A 29 9.06 11.56 1.10
CA ARG A 29 8.41 10.29 1.45
C ARG A 29 7.84 10.28 2.86
N GLY A 30 8.58 10.86 3.82
CA GLY A 30 8.13 11.01 5.21
C GLY A 30 6.88 11.88 5.35
N GLN A 31 6.71 12.88 4.48
CA GLN A 31 5.51 13.73 4.45
C GLN A 31 4.32 13.04 3.78
N LYS A 32 4.59 12.05 2.91
CA LYS A 32 3.60 11.34 2.08
C LYS A 32 3.43 9.87 2.47
N LEU A 33 3.65 9.53 3.74
CA LEU A 33 3.55 8.13 4.20
C LEU A 33 2.17 7.53 3.95
N SER A 34 1.10 8.32 4.11
CA SER A 34 -0.27 7.84 3.91
C SER A 34 -0.57 7.55 2.44
N GLU A 35 -0.06 8.38 1.52
CA GLU A 35 -0.13 8.15 0.07
C GLU A 35 0.64 6.89 -0.33
N ILE A 36 1.86 6.71 0.21
CA ILE A 36 2.67 5.51 -0.05
C ILE A 36 1.96 4.26 0.48
N ALA A 37 1.45 4.30 1.71
CA ALA A 37 0.77 3.15 2.31
C ALA A 37 -0.53 2.80 1.56
N ALA A 38 -1.31 3.79 1.14
CA ALA A 38 -2.54 3.57 0.37
C ALA A 38 -2.27 2.96 -1.03
N ALA A 39 -1.04 3.08 -1.56
CA ALA A 39 -0.65 2.45 -2.81
C ALA A 39 -0.45 0.93 -2.69
N TYR A 40 -0.20 0.42 -1.48
CA TYR A 40 -0.09 -1.01 -1.24
C TYR A 40 -1.46 -1.69 -1.21
N SER A 41 -1.52 -2.91 -1.74
CA SER A 41 -2.53 -3.88 -1.32
C SER A 41 -2.07 -4.66 -0.08
N LEU A 42 -3.01 -5.33 0.59
CA LEU A 42 -2.70 -6.18 1.75
C LEU A 42 -1.70 -7.29 1.40
N GLY A 43 -1.84 -7.93 0.22
CA GLY A 43 -0.92 -8.97 -0.24
C GLY A 43 0.51 -8.45 -0.41
N GLU A 44 0.67 -7.28 -1.01
CA GLU A 44 1.98 -6.68 -1.22
C GLU A 44 2.64 -6.23 0.09
N LEU A 45 1.85 -5.80 1.09
CA LEU A 45 2.41 -5.54 2.43
C LEU A 45 2.97 -6.81 3.05
N LEU A 46 2.32 -7.96 2.88
CA LEU A 46 2.80 -9.24 3.41
C LEU A 46 4.06 -9.76 2.71
N GLU A 47 4.32 -9.29 1.49
CA GLU A 47 5.56 -9.57 0.76
C GLU A 47 6.74 -8.70 1.23
N GLU A 48 6.49 -7.59 1.94
CA GLU A 48 7.54 -6.71 2.42
C GLU A 48 8.30 -7.34 3.60
N PRO A 49 9.64 -7.36 3.58
CA PRO A 49 10.44 -7.92 4.66
C PRO A 49 10.11 -7.30 6.03
N GLY A 50 9.74 -8.15 6.99
CA GLY A 50 9.43 -7.73 8.36
C GLY A 50 7.99 -7.25 8.57
N ILE A 51 7.14 -7.25 7.54
CA ILE A 51 5.71 -6.98 7.65
C ILE A 51 4.92 -8.30 7.64
N GLY A 52 4.60 -8.77 8.84
CA GLY A 52 3.60 -9.83 9.01
C GLY A 52 2.18 -9.27 9.03
N LEU A 53 1.18 -10.16 9.07
CA LEU A 53 -0.24 -9.82 9.07
C LEU A 53 -0.61 -8.79 10.14
N THR A 54 -0.10 -8.94 11.38
CA THR A 54 -0.34 -7.98 12.45
C THR A 54 0.08 -6.56 12.05
N ARG A 55 1.27 -6.40 11.48
CA ARG A 55 1.78 -5.08 11.06
C ARG A 55 1.04 -4.53 9.86
N ALA A 56 0.65 -5.39 8.91
CA ALA A 56 -0.16 -4.98 7.78
C ALA A 56 -1.52 -4.44 8.25
N ARG A 57 -2.16 -5.07 9.24
CA ARG A 57 -3.39 -4.58 9.87
C ARG A 57 -3.18 -3.30 10.67
N GLU A 58 -2.04 -3.13 11.33
CA GLU A 58 -1.69 -1.86 11.98
C GLU A 58 -1.56 -0.71 10.97
N ILE A 59 -0.97 -0.95 9.80
CA ILE A 59 -0.88 0.03 8.71
C ILE A 59 -2.28 0.37 8.18
N GLU A 60 -3.11 -0.63 7.94
CA GLU A 60 -4.49 -0.46 7.49
C GLU A 60 -5.32 0.34 8.51
N ALA A 61 -5.26 -0.01 9.80
CA ALA A 61 -5.92 0.73 10.86
C ALA A 61 -5.42 2.18 10.94
N TRP A 62 -4.11 2.39 10.80
CA TRP A 62 -3.52 3.73 10.75
C TRP A 62 -4.01 4.57 9.56
N LEU A 63 -4.24 3.95 8.39
CA LEU A 63 -4.86 4.61 7.23
C LEU A 63 -6.34 4.93 7.49
N ASN A 64 -7.09 3.97 8.04
CA ASN A 64 -8.52 4.13 8.32
C ASN A 64 -8.80 5.31 9.26
N LEU A 65 -7.93 5.54 10.24
CA LEU A 65 -8.02 6.70 11.14
C LEU A 65 -7.85 8.05 10.44
N GLN A 66 -7.30 8.05 9.22
CA GLN A 66 -7.13 9.23 8.38
C GLN A 66 -8.18 9.29 7.25
N GLY A 67 -9.17 8.38 7.25
CA GLY A 67 -10.18 8.27 6.18
C GLY A 67 -9.64 7.66 4.88
N LEU A 68 -8.48 6.99 4.93
CA LEU A 68 -7.85 6.31 3.80
C LEU A 68 -7.95 4.78 3.98
N GLY A 69 -7.67 4.04 2.92
CA GLY A 69 -7.59 2.58 2.95
C GLY A 69 -6.47 2.06 2.07
N LEU A 70 -6.17 0.76 2.21
CA LEU A 70 -5.27 0.06 1.29
C LEU A 70 -5.90 -0.04 -0.10
N ARG A 71 -5.05 -0.16 -1.13
CA ARG A 71 -5.50 -0.46 -2.48
C ARG A 71 -6.17 -1.85 -2.49
N PRO A 72 -7.37 -2.00 -3.08
CA PRO A 72 -7.97 -3.31 -3.27
C PRO A 72 -7.01 -4.24 -4.01
N ALA A 73 -6.93 -5.50 -3.58
CA ALA A 73 -6.27 -6.52 -4.38
C ALA A 73 -7.05 -6.66 -5.70
N VAL A 74 -6.38 -6.55 -6.84
CA VAL A 74 -7.03 -6.70 -8.14
C VAL A 74 -7.47 -8.16 -8.27
N PRO A 75 -8.79 -8.46 -8.34
CA PRO A 75 -9.23 -9.82 -8.56
C PRO A 75 -8.85 -10.23 -9.99
N ILE A 76 -8.24 -11.40 -10.10
CA ILE A 76 -7.78 -12.03 -11.35
C ILE A 76 -8.91 -12.12 -12.41
N ALA A 77 -10.17 -12.05 -11.98
CA ALA A 77 -11.36 -12.05 -12.83
C ALA A 77 -11.52 -10.79 -13.71
N MET A 78 -10.88 -9.65 -13.40
CA MET A 78 -10.98 -8.42 -14.21
C MET A 78 -10.00 -8.38 -15.40
N THR A 79 -9.07 -9.32 -15.53
CA THR A 79 -8.08 -9.34 -16.62
C THR A 79 -8.59 -10.04 -17.89
N ALA A 80 -9.70 -10.78 -17.80
CA ALA A 80 -10.27 -11.56 -18.88
C ALA A 80 -11.62 -11.00 -19.36
N SER A 81 -11.62 -9.77 -19.89
CA SER A 81 -12.69 -9.29 -20.77
C SER A 81 -12.15 -8.20 -21.69
N ALA A 82 -11.30 -8.60 -22.62
CA ALA A 82 -11.26 -7.93 -23.91
C ALA A 82 -12.35 -8.61 -24.78
N PRO A 83 -13.38 -7.90 -25.27
CA PRO A 83 -14.31 -8.51 -26.20
C PRO A 83 -13.57 -8.83 -27.50
N ALA A 84 -13.40 -10.13 -27.78
CA ALA A 84 -13.02 -10.59 -29.11
C ALA A 84 -14.16 -10.24 -30.06
N ASN A 85 -13.97 -9.15 -30.80
CA ASN A 85 -14.86 -8.76 -31.88
C ASN A 85 -14.76 -9.83 -32.98
N LEU A 86 -15.70 -10.78 -32.98
CA LEU A 86 -15.93 -11.69 -34.10
C LEU A 86 -16.75 -10.92 -35.15
N GLY A 87 -16.05 -10.13 -35.95
CA GLY A 87 -16.52 -9.69 -37.26
C GLY A 87 -15.96 -10.62 -38.33
N GLY A 88 -16.84 -11.17 -39.17
CA GLY A 88 -16.49 -11.99 -40.34
C GLY A 88 -17.43 -13.16 -40.53
#